data_AF-A0A7X5I6P1-F1
#
_entry.id   AF-A0A7X5I6P1-F1
#
_cell.length_a   1.000
_cell.length_b   1.000
_cell.length_c   1.000
_cell.angle_alpha   90.00
_cell.angle_beta   90.00
_cell.angle_gamma   90.00
#
_symmetry.space_group_name_H-M   'P 1'
#
loop_
_entity.id
_entity.type
_entity.pdbx_description
1 polymer ?
#
loop_
_entity_poly.entity_id
_entity_poly.type
_entity_poly.pdbx_seq_one_letter_code
_entity_poly.pdbx_strand_id
1 'polypeptide(L)' 'MVGANVVRDFTIGNTRIKIADNYCRKTASEVDQLLKRIAAQAQRQFSAAATAGNYGQQEDTDISADNR' A
#
# COMPACT_ATOMS: atom_id res chain seq x y z
N MET A 1 -8.87 22.96 -8.36
CA MET A 1 -7.58 22.27 -8.61
C MET A 1 -6.87 22.13 -7.28
N VAL A 2 -6.72 20.91 -6.77
CA VAL A 2 -5.89 20.65 -5.57
C VAL A 2 -4.44 20.82 -6.01
N GLY A 3 -3.78 21.89 -5.54
CA GLY A 3 -2.38 22.13 -5.84
C GLY A 3 -1.52 20.97 -5.33
N ALA A 4 -0.56 20.52 -6.15
CA ALA A 4 0.38 19.47 -5.74
C ALA A 4 1.09 19.88 -4.45
N ASN A 5 1.06 19.01 -3.44
CA ASN A 5 1.65 19.31 -2.15
C ASN A 5 3.19 19.23 -2.27
N VAL A 6 3.85 20.37 -2.09
CA VAL A 6 5.29 20.50 -2.26
C VAL A 6 5.96 20.09 -0.96
N VAL A 7 6.59 18.92 -0.94
CA VAL A 7 7.29 18.38 0.23
C VAL A 7 8.68 19.00 0.41
N ARG A 8 9.27 19.52 -0.67
CA ARG A 8 10.57 20.19 -0.61
C ARG A 8 10.70 21.27 -1.67
N ASP A 9 11.23 22.42 -1.28
CA ASP A 9 11.52 23.56 -2.17
C ASP A 9 12.95 24.03 -1.86
N PHE A 10 13.80 24.05 -2.87
CA PHE A 10 15.19 24.47 -2.73
C PHE A 10 15.75 25.02 -4.04
N THR A 11 16.91 25.67 -3.95
CA THR A 11 17.55 26.34 -5.08
C THR A 11 18.93 25.74 -5.36
N ILE A 12 19.25 25.57 -6.64
CA ILE A 12 20.61 25.29 -7.11
C ILE A 12 21.01 26.44 -8.03
N GLY A 13 21.90 27.32 -7.56
CA GLY A 13 22.21 28.58 -8.25
C GLY A 13 20.95 29.43 -8.45
N ASN A 14 20.65 29.78 -9.71
CA ASN A 14 19.45 30.55 -10.08
C ASN A 14 18.21 29.67 -10.34
N THR A 15 18.34 28.34 -10.28
CA THR A 15 17.24 27.42 -10.59
C THR A 15 16.49 27.04 -9.32
N ARG A 16 15.16 27.21 -9.33
CA ARG A 16 14.26 26.78 -8.25
C ARG A 16 13.69 25.40 -8.53
N ILE A 17 13.88 24.47 -7.59
CA ILE A 17 13.46 23.08 -7.69
C ILE A 17 12.38 22.82 -6.63
N LYS A 18 11.25 22.27 -7.07
CA LYS A 18 10.12 21.90 -6.20
C LYS A 18 9.85 20.40 -6.33
N ILE A 19 9.97 19.66 -5.24
CA ILE A 19 9.60 18.25 -5.15
C ILE A 19 8.19 18.20 -4.58
N ALA A 20 7.25 17.66 -5.35
CA ALA A 20 5.89 17.38 -4.90
C ALA A 20 5.75 15.91 -4.48
N ASP A 21 4.95 15.64 -3.45
CA ASP A 21 4.44 14.28 -3.28
C ASP A 21 3.32 14.06 -4.31
N ASN A 22 3.59 13.23 -5.32
CA ASN A 22 2.54 12.70 -6.19
C ASN A 22 1.67 11.66 -5.46
N TYR A 23 1.92 11.43 -4.17
CA TYR A 23 1.01 10.63 -3.37
C TYR A 23 -0.33 11.35 -3.29
N CYS A 24 -1.37 10.71 -3.83
CA CYS A 24 -2.74 11.05 -3.50
C CYS A 24 -2.87 10.96 -1.98
N ARG A 25 -2.81 12.12 -1.31
CA ARG A 25 -3.19 12.25 0.10
C ARG A 25 -4.66 11.90 0.20
N LYS A 26 -4.94 10.61 0.33
CA LYS A 26 -6.27 10.13 0.66
C LYS A 26 -6.61 10.71 2.02
N THR A 27 -7.78 11.31 2.11
CA THR A 27 -8.32 11.72 3.41
C THR A 27 -8.43 10.49 4.31
N ALA A 28 -8.37 10.67 5.63
CA ALA A 28 -8.51 9.56 6.58
C ALA A 28 -9.78 8.73 6.28
N SER A 29 -10.86 9.40 5.86
CA SER A 29 -12.11 8.78 5.42
C SER A 29 -11.96 7.87 4.19
N GLU A 30 -11.21 8.29 3.17
CA GLU A 30 -10.96 7.46 1.98
C GLU A 30 -10.09 6.25 2.29
N VAL A 31 -9.14 6.40 3.21
CA VAL A 31 -8.31 5.29 3.70
C VAL A 31 -9.18 4.29 4.46
N ASP A 32 -10.04 4.75 5.37
CA ASP A 32 -10.98 3.90 6.12
C ASP A 32 -11.93 3.13 5.19
N GLN A 33 -12.48 3.79 4.16
CA GLN A 33 -13.31 3.12 3.15
C GLN A 33 -12.55 2.05 2.37
N LEU A 34 -11.29 2.32 2.01
CA LEU A 34 -10.44 1.34 1.32
C LEU A 34 -10.17 0.13 2.22
N LEU A 35 -9.81 0.37 3.48
CA LEU A 35 -9.55 -0.69 4.47
C LEU A 35 -10.79 -1.56 4.70
N LYS A 36 -11.97 -0.95 4.82
CA LYS A 36 -13.25 -1.69 4.94
C LYS A 36 -13.51 -2.60 3.75
N ARG A 37 -13.22 -2.13 2.53
CA ARG A 37 -13.37 -2.94 1.31
C ARG A 37 -12.41 -4.13 1.30
N ILE A 38 -11.15 -3.90 1.66
CA ILE A 38 -10.13 -4.96 1.75
C ILE A 38 -10.55 -6.00 2.80
N ALA A 39 -10.95 -5.56 3.99
CA ALA A 39 -11.39 -6.45 5.07
C ALA A 39 -12.60 -7.30 4.66
N ALA A 40 -13.60 -6.70 4.02
CA ALA A 40 -14.77 -7.43 3.53
C ALA A 40 -14.39 -8.49 2.47
N GLN A 41 -13.46 -8.16 1.57
CA GLN A 41 -12.97 -9.11 0.57
C GLN A 41 -12.19 -10.26 1.22
N ALA A 42 -11.27 -9.94 2.13
CA ALA A 42 -10.48 -10.94 2.86
C ALA A 42 -11.37 -11.88 3.67
N GLN A 43 -12.35 -11.34 4.40
CA GLN A 43 -13.30 -12.13 5.19
C GLN A 43 -14.08 -13.13 4.31
N ARG A 44 -14.51 -12.72 3.11
CA ARG A 44 -15.19 -13.63 2.17
C ARG A 44 -14.27 -14.75 1.72
N GLN A 45 -13.01 -14.44 1.41
CA GLN A 45 -12.04 -15.45 0.99
C GLN A 45 -11.74 -16.43 2.13
N PHE A 46 -11.54 -15.95 3.36
CA PHE A 46 -11.34 -16.81 4.52
C PHE A 46 -12.56 -17.67 4.83
N SER A 47 -13.77 -17.10 4.72
CA SER A 47 -15.02 -17.86 4.93
C SER A 47 -15.22 -18.93 3.85
N ALA A 48 -14.90 -18.61 2.59
CA ALA A 48 -14.95 -19.56 1.49
C ALA A 48 -13.91 -20.69 1.66
N ALA A 49 -12.68 -20.36 2.05
CA ALA A 49 -11.64 -21.33 2.35
C ALA A 49 -12.01 -22.23 3.54
N ALA A 50 -12.59 -21.66 4.60
CA ALA A 50 -13.07 -22.41 5.75
C ALA A 50 -14.23 -23.35 5.38
N THR A 51 -15.12 -22.92 4.49
CA THR A 51 -16.24 -23.74 4.00
C THR A 51 -15.77 -24.85 3.06
N ALA A 52 -14.69 -24.61 2.29
CA ALA A 52 -14.10 -25.57 1.36
C ALA A 52 -13.19 -26.62 2.04
N GLY A 53 -12.96 -26.53 3.34
CA GLY A 53 -12.18 -27.52 4.10
C GLY A 53 -10.66 -27.54 3.85
N ASN A 54 -10.13 -26.64 3.03
CA ASN A 54 -8.69 -26.55 2.73
C ASN A 54 -7.96 -25.65 3.75
N TYR A 55 -7.84 -26.12 4.98
CA TYR A 55 -6.85 -25.60 5.93
C TYR A 55 -5.54 -26.38 5.75
N GLY A 56 -4.66 -25.92 4.86
CA GLY A 56 -3.30 -26.44 4.81
C GLY A 56 -2.54 -26.07 3.53
N GLN A 57 -1.26 -25.72 3.72
CA GLN A 57 -0.21 -25.51 2.73
C GLN A 57 -0.25 -24.18 1.96
N GLN A 58 0.11 -23.09 2.65
CA GLN A 58 1.18 -22.26 2.09
C GLN A 58 2.48 -22.78 2.70
N GLU A 59 3.21 -23.56 1.90
CA GLU A 59 4.59 -23.91 2.18
C GLU A 59 5.39 -22.61 2.00
N ASP A 60 5.81 -22.01 3.10
CA ASP A 60 6.84 -20.98 3.11
C ASP A 60 8.14 -21.68 2.70
N THR A 61 8.39 -21.76 1.40
CA THR A 61 9.68 -22.24 0.90
C THR A 61 10.71 -21.18 1.24
N ASP A 62 11.32 -21.38 2.40
CA ASP A 62 12.59 -20.88 2.89
C ASP A 62 13.40 -20.16 1.79
N ILE A 63 13.49 -18.84 1.90
CA ILE A 63 14.43 -18.05 1.12
C ILE A 63 15.82 -18.45 1.60
N SER A 64 16.44 -19.40 0.88
CA SER A 64 17.85 -19.76 1.04
C SER A 64 18.71 -18.52 0.79
N ALA A 65 19.09 -17.84 1.88
CA ALA A 65 20.09 -16.79 1.86
C ALA A 65 21.49 -17.42 1.69
N ASP A 66 21.81 -17.86 0.47
CA ASP A 66 23.18 -18.12 0.06
C ASP A 66 23.84 -16.79 -0.29
N ASN A 67 24.46 -16.14 0.71
CA ASN A 67 25.43 -15.08 0.48
C ASN A 67 26.82 -15.70 0.61
N ARG A 68 27.44 -15.96 -0.54
CA ARG A 68 28.86 -16.32 -0.66
C ARG A 68 29.69 -15.13 -1.12
#